data_AF-A0A7C3JHR8-F1
#
_entry.id   AF-A0A7C3JHR8-F1
#
_cell.length_a   1.000
_cell.length_b   1.000
_cell.length_c   1.000
_cell.angle_alpha   90.00
_cell.angle_beta   90.00
_cell.angle_gamma   90.00
#
_symmetry.space_group_name_H-M   'P 1'
#
loop_
_entity.id
_entity.type
_entity.pdbx_description
1 polymer ?
#
loop_
_entity_poly.entity_id
_entity_poly.type
_entity_poly.pdbx_seq_one_letter_code
_entity_poly.pdbx_strand_id
1 'polypeptide(L)'
;MNRRNLAIAVLISSGVSAGQVLAFSCPSLIKGASESIAKAEAVAGKITDEREKGRALTMIELAKQWHKEADADHKEAGAKKDAQLHYRAEAKAKAARALADQVK
;
A
#
# COMPACT_ATOMS: atom_id res chain seq x y z
N MET A 1 -7.15 24.29 32.01
CA MET A 1 -7.08 23.86 30.60
C MET A 1 -5.80 23.06 30.38
N ASN A 2 -5.95 21.77 30.06
CA ASN A 2 -4.85 20.79 30.02
C ASN A 2 -3.91 21.05 28.83
N ARG A 3 -2.63 21.35 29.10
CA ARG A 3 -1.56 21.68 28.13
C ARG A 3 -1.13 20.52 27.22
N ARG A 4 -1.78 19.36 27.29
CA ARG A 4 -1.41 18.15 26.55
C ARG A 4 -1.99 18.07 25.13
N ASN A 5 -2.96 18.90 24.78
CA ASN A 5 -3.65 18.81 23.49
C ASN A 5 -3.14 19.78 22.41
N LEU A 6 -2.16 20.64 22.72
CA LEU A 6 -1.66 21.65 21.78
C LEU A 6 -0.41 21.21 21.00
N ALA A 7 0.21 20.08 21.37
CA ALA A 7 1.42 19.58 20.71
C ALA A 7 1.14 18.80 19.40
N ILE A 8 -0.12 18.48 19.09
CA ILE A 8 -0.50 17.66 17.93
C ILE A 8 -0.95 18.53 16.73
N ALA A 9 -1.13 19.84 16.91
CA ALA A 9 -1.82 20.70 15.93
C ALA A 9 -0.91 21.58 15.04
N VAL A 10 0.43 21.50 15.13
CA VAL A 10 1.33 22.55 14.57
C VAL A 10 2.37 22.05 13.55
N LEU A 11 2.26 20.83 13.00
CA LEU A 11 3.33 20.31 12.11
C LEU A 11 2.99 20.03 10.65
N ILE A 12 1.87 20.51 10.10
CA ILE A 12 1.65 20.44 8.64
C ILE A 12 1.02 21.73 8.11
N SER A 13 1.69 22.84 8.38
CA SER A 13 1.47 24.14 7.73
C SER A 13 2.62 24.47 6.78
N SER A 14 3.01 23.51 5.95
CA SER A 14 3.83 23.76 4.77
C SER A 14 2.98 23.61 3.52
N GLY A 15 2.32 24.70 3.16
CA GLY A 15 1.78 24.89 1.82
C GLY A 15 2.94 24.87 0.82
N VAL A 16 3.13 23.72 0.18
CA VAL A 16 3.70 23.61 -1.15
C VAL A 16 2.69 22.81 -1.93
N SER A 17 2.46 23.19 -3.17
CA SER A 17 1.61 22.56 -4.18
C SER A 17 1.92 21.06 -4.39
N ALA A 18 1.60 20.23 -3.39
CA ALA A 18 1.87 18.79 -3.36
C ALA A 18 0.76 17.96 -4.02
N GLY A 19 -0.33 18.61 -4.44
CA GLY A 19 -1.43 17.94 -5.15
C GLY A 19 -1.02 17.34 -6.50
N GLN A 20 0.11 17.75 -7.08
CA GLN A 20 0.59 17.20 -8.34
C GLN A 20 1.70 16.16 -8.14
N VAL A 21 2.68 16.38 -7.26
CA VAL A 21 3.85 15.49 -7.13
C VAL A 21 3.51 14.13 -6.49
N LEU A 22 2.51 14.07 -5.62
CA LEU A 22 2.16 12.85 -4.88
C LEU A 22 1.19 11.92 -5.62
N ALA A 23 0.43 12.44 -6.59
CA ALA A 23 -0.36 11.61 -7.48
C ALA A 23 0.53 10.76 -8.42
N PHE A 24 1.79 11.19 -8.67
CA PHE A 24 2.72 10.47 -9.56
C PHE A 24 3.32 9.20 -8.93
N SER A 25 3.42 9.10 -7.60
CA SER A 25 3.99 7.92 -6.94
C SER A 25 3.01 6.76 -6.82
N CYS A 26 1.71 7.03 -6.64
CA CYS A 26 0.68 6.01 -6.48
C CYS A 26 0.71 4.91 -7.57
N PRO A 27 0.75 5.23 -8.88
CA PRO A 27 0.80 4.22 -9.94
C PRO A 27 2.06 3.34 -9.87
N SER A 28 3.21 3.94 -9.57
CA SER A 28 4.48 3.21 -9.48
C SER A 28 4.50 2.24 -8.28
N LEU A 29 3.88 2.63 -7.16
CA LEU A 29 3.77 1.80 -5.97
C LEU A 29 2.82 0.64 -6.17
N ILE A 30 1.66 0.88 -6.81
CA ILE A 30 0.69 -0.17 -7.17
C ILE A 30 1.36 -1.17 -8.12
N LYS A 31 2.05 -0.69 -9.17
CA LYS A 31 2.81 -1.55 -10.07
C LYS A 31 3.88 -2.37 -9.34
N GLY A 32 4.68 -1.73 -8.48
CA GLY A 32 5.71 -2.43 -7.70
C GLY A 32 5.13 -3.49 -6.77
N ALA A 33 3.96 -3.25 -6.17
CA ALA A 33 3.27 -4.25 -5.37
C ALA A 33 2.79 -5.43 -6.23
N SER A 34 2.26 -5.19 -7.43
CA SER A 34 1.89 -6.25 -8.38
C SER A 34 3.09 -7.13 -8.75
N GLU A 35 4.25 -6.54 -9.03
CA GLU A 35 5.48 -7.26 -9.36
C GLU A 35 5.97 -8.13 -8.19
N SER A 36 5.93 -7.61 -6.96
CA SER A 36 6.27 -8.40 -5.77
C SER A 36 5.29 -9.55 -5.53
N ILE A 37 3.98 -9.33 -5.71
CA ILE A 37 2.97 -10.38 -5.61
C ILE A 37 3.25 -11.50 -6.62
N ALA A 38 3.54 -11.18 -7.87
CA ALA A 38 3.86 -12.17 -8.89
C ALA A 38 5.10 -13.00 -8.53
N LYS A 39 6.13 -12.36 -7.95
CA LYS A 39 7.32 -13.08 -7.43
C LYS A 39 6.95 -14.00 -6.27
N ALA A 40 6.15 -13.53 -5.32
CA ALA A 40 5.69 -14.32 -4.20
C ALA A 40 4.88 -15.55 -4.64
N GLU A 41 4.02 -15.42 -5.65
CA GLU A 41 3.30 -16.55 -6.26
C GLU A 41 4.25 -17.59 -6.87
N ALA A 42 5.27 -17.13 -7.60
CA ALA A 42 6.27 -18.01 -8.17
C ALA A 42 7.11 -18.74 -7.10
N VAL A 43 7.37 -18.09 -5.97
CA VAL A 43 8.04 -18.70 -4.80
C VAL A 43 7.11 -19.72 -4.14
N ALA A 44 5.87 -19.35 -3.83
CA ALA A 44 4.90 -20.24 -3.20
C ALA A 44 4.64 -21.53 -4.02
N GLY A 45 4.71 -21.44 -5.36
CA GLY A 45 4.63 -22.61 -6.24
C GLY A 45 5.78 -23.62 -6.10
N LYS A 46 6.90 -23.22 -5.48
CA LYS A 46 8.09 -24.07 -5.27
C LYS A 46 8.19 -24.59 -3.83
N ILE A 47 7.36 -24.09 -2.91
CA ILE A 47 7.33 -24.55 -1.52
C ILE A 47 6.69 -25.94 -1.49
N THR A 48 7.41 -26.91 -0.93
CA THR A 48 6.96 -28.30 -0.79
C THR A 48 6.37 -28.61 0.58
N ASP A 49 6.72 -27.83 1.61
CA ASP A 49 6.11 -27.96 2.93
C ASP A 49 4.70 -27.33 2.92
N GLU A 50 3.68 -28.15 3.20
CA GLU A 50 2.27 -27.71 3.12
C GLU A 50 1.93 -26.61 4.13
N ARG A 51 2.58 -26.59 5.30
CA ARG A 51 2.31 -25.57 6.33
C ARG A 51 2.91 -24.23 5.92
N GLU A 52 4.14 -24.23 5.43
CA GLU A 52 4.83 -23.07 4.89
C GLU A 52 4.13 -22.53 3.64
N LYS A 53 3.72 -23.42 2.73
CA LYS A 53 2.95 -23.08 1.54
C LYS A 53 1.61 -22.46 1.90
N GLY A 54 0.90 -23.02 2.87
CA GLY A 54 -0.35 -22.44 3.39
C GLY A 54 -0.16 -21.01 3.89
N ARG A 55 0.90 -20.75 4.67
CA ARG A 55 1.23 -19.40 5.15
C ARG A 55 1.56 -18.44 4.01
N ALA A 56 2.38 -18.89 3.06
CA ALA A 56 2.75 -18.12 1.88
C ALA A 56 1.52 -17.72 1.06
N LEU A 57 0.60 -18.66 0.81
CA LEU A 57 -0.64 -18.39 0.10
C LEU A 57 -1.54 -17.39 0.84
N THR A 58 -1.67 -17.50 2.17
CA THR A 58 -2.42 -16.51 2.96
C THR A 58 -1.82 -15.11 2.85
N MET A 59 -0.49 -14.98 2.91
CA MET A 59 0.19 -13.69 2.75
C MET A 59 -0.02 -13.11 1.35
N ILE A 60 0.09 -13.94 0.31
CA ILE A 60 -0.18 -13.54 -1.08
C ILE A 60 -1.62 -13.08 -1.26
N GLU A 61 -2.59 -13.76 -0.66
CA GLU A 61 -3.99 -13.41 -0.78
C GLU A 61 -4.31 -12.08 -0.09
N LEU A 62 -3.77 -11.85 1.11
CA LEU A 62 -3.85 -10.55 1.78
C LEU A 62 -3.16 -9.45 0.96
N ALA A 63 -1.97 -9.72 0.40
CA ALA A 63 -1.28 -8.76 -0.46
C ALA A 63 -2.12 -8.40 -1.71
N LYS A 64 -2.77 -9.39 -2.35
CA LYS A 64 -3.68 -9.16 -3.48
C LYS A 64 -4.89 -8.31 -3.11
N GLN A 65 -5.49 -8.56 -1.95
CA GLN A 65 -6.62 -7.76 -1.46
C GLN A 65 -6.20 -6.30 -1.27
N TRP A 66 -5.09 -6.08 -0.57
CA TRP A 66 -4.57 -4.73 -0.34
C TRP A 66 -4.15 -4.03 -1.64
N HIS A 67 -3.59 -4.76 -2.61
CA HIS A 67 -3.30 -4.22 -3.93
C HIS A 67 -4.57 -3.79 -4.67
N LYS A 68 -5.64 -4.60 -4.65
CA LYS A 68 -6.94 -4.23 -5.26
C LYS A 68 -7.53 -2.99 -4.60
N GLU A 69 -7.47 -2.92 -3.27
CA GLU A 69 -7.94 -1.77 -2.53
C GLU A 69 -7.10 -0.51 -2.79
N ALA A 70 -5.79 -0.65 -2.98
CA ALA A 70 -4.92 0.47 -3.36
C ALA A 70 -5.29 1.04 -4.73
N ASP A 71 -5.55 0.18 -5.71
CA ASP A 71 -5.99 0.58 -7.04
C ASP A 71 -7.38 1.25 -7.01
N ALA A 72 -8.31 0.73 -6.21
CA ALA A 72 -9.62 1.33 -6.00
C ALA A 72 -9.51 2.73 -5.37
N ASP A 73 -8.74 2.86 -4.27
CA ASP A 73 -8.51 4.15 -3.60
C ASP A 73 -7.85 5.15 -4.56
N HIS A 74 -6.88 4.73 -5.39
CA HIS A 74 -6.23 5.60 -6.38
C HIS A 74 -7.21 6.10 -7.45
N LYS A 75 -8.06 5.22 -7.98
CA LYS A 75 -9.09 5.59 -8.97
C LYS A 75 -10.10 6.56 -8.38
N GLU A 76 -10.54 6.30 -7.15
CA GLU A 76 -11.46 7.18 -6.42
C GLU A 76 -10.82 8.53 -6.11
N ALA A 77 -9.54 8.55 -5.75
CA ALA A 77 -8.76 9.77 -5.54
C ALA A 77 -8.73 10.65 -6.79
N GLY A 78 -8.50 10.05 -7.96
CA GLY A 78 -8.54 10.76 -9.25
C GLY A 78 -9.93 11.31 -9.58
N ALA A 79 -10.99 10.52 -9.33
CA ALA A 79 -12.37 10.93 -9.57
C ALA A 79 -12.82 12.07 -8.64
N LYS A 80 -12.46 12.00 -7.35
CA LYS A 80 -12.85 12.97 -6.32
C LYS A 80 -11.87 14.13 -6.14
N LYS A 81 -10.71 14.07 -6.81
CA LYS A 81 -9.57 14.98 -6.61
C LYS A 81 -9.16 15.08 -5.14
N ASP A 82 -9.15 13.94 -4.44
CA ASP A 82 -8.90 13.86 -3.01
C ASP A 82 -7.50 13.30 -2.73
N ALA A 83 -6.62 14.13 -2.17
CA ALA A 83 -5.26 13.76 -1.80
C ALA A 83 -5.22 12.70 -0.68
N GLN A 84 -6.22 12.66 0.21
CA GLN A 84 -6.28 11.70 1.31
C GLN A 84 -6.40 10.27 0.80
N LEU A 85 -7.18 10.07 -0.26
CA LEU A 85 -7.34 8.78 -0.92
C LEU A 85 -6.06 8.35 -1.64
N HIS A 86 -5.29 9.28 -2.20
CA HIS A 86 -3.94 8.98 -2.72
C HIS A 86 -3.03 8.44 -1.61
N TYR A 87 -2.95 9.08 -0.44
CA TYR A 87 -2.12 8.57 0.66
C TYR A 87 -2.54 7.18 1.13
N ARG A 88 -3.86 6.92 1.18
CA ARG A 88 -4.40 5.62 1.55
C ARG A 88 -4.01 4.55 0.53
N ALA A 89 -4.12 4.86 -0.76
CA ALA A 89 -3.68 3.99 -1.85
C ALA A 89 -2.19 3.64 -1.74
N GLU A 90 -1.33 4.63 -1.48
CA GLU A 90 0.11 4.39 -1.31
C GLU A 90 0.43 3.49 -0.13
N ALA A 91 -0.21 3.75 1.02
CA ALA A 91 -0.02 2.94 2.22
C ALA A 91 -0.41 1.48 1.97
N LYS A 92 -1.56 1.26 1.31
CA LYS A 92 -2.03 -0.08 0.95
C LYS A 92 -1.10 -0.77 -0.04
N ALA A 93 -0.62 -0.07 -1.07
CA ALA A 93 0.33 -0.62 -2.04
C ALA A 93 1.67 -1.00 -1.38
N LYS A 94 2.21 -0.16 -0.50
CA LYS A 94 3.45 -0.46 0.25
C LYS A 94 3.28 -1.68 1.16
N ALA A 95 2.14 -1.79 1.86
CA ALA A 95 1.86 -2.93 2.71
C ALA A 95 1.62 -4.23 1.90
N ALA A 96 0.93 -4.15 0.76
CA ALA A 96 0.79 -5.28 -0.16
C ALA A 96 2.16 -5.79 -0.63
N ARG A 97 3.04 -4.87 -1.03
CA ARG A 97 4.42 -5.21 -1.39
C ARG A 97 5.17 -5.86 -0.24
N ALA A 98 5.11 -5.28 0.96
CA ALA A 98 5.83 -5.80 2.13
C ALA A 98 5.36 -7.21 2.51
N LEU A 99 4.05 -7.48 2.43
CA LEU A 99 3.50 -8.83 2.65
C LEU A 99 3.98 -9.82 1.60
N ALA A 100 3.99 -9.43 0.32
CA ALA A 100 4.49 -10.28 -0.75
C ALA A 100 5.99 -10.56 -0.61
N ASP A 101 6.80 -9.55 -0.24
CA ASP A 101 8.26 -9.68 -0.05
C ASP A 101 8.62 -10.54 1.19
N GLN A 102 7.66 -10.85 2.08
CA GLN A 102 7.84 -11.81 3.18
C GLN A 102 7.80 -13.27 2.73
N VAL A 103 7.22 -13.57 1.57
CA VAL A 103 7.21 -14.91 0.99
C VAL A 103 8.55 -15.12 0.29
N LYS A 104 9.39 -15.97 0.88
CA LYS A 104 10.76 -16.27 0.43
C LYS A 104 10.92 -17.73 0.10
#